data_AF-A0A8H5PGD6-F1
#
_entry.id   AF-A0A8H5PGD6-F1
#
_cell.length_a   1.000
_cell.length_b   1.000
_cell.length_c   1.000
_cell.angle_alpha   90.00
_cell.angle_beta   90.00
_cell.angle_gamma   90.00
#
_symmetry.space_group_name_H-M   'P 1'
#
loop_
_entity.id
_entity.type
_entity.pdbx_description
1 polymer ?
#
loop_
_entity_poly.entity_id
_entity_poly.type
_entity_poly.pdbx_seq_one_letter_code
_entity_poly.pdbx_strand_id
1 'polypeptide(L)'
;MHFPAILAGLAAFSTTVTAAPAEKPHHSPLNVPLGVLTHQKNNKLTELEFVNVYSIVKGVEPPKMDQIRCQMYKDQYGTVPITKDLTTENGVVSKKPIYLGWVLCRVKAQK
;
A
#
# COMPACT_ATOMS: atom_id res chain seq x y z
N MET A 1 -23.35 -68.74 -19.07
CA MET A 1 -22.45 -67.92 -18.23
C MET A 1 -22.33 -66.56 -18.92
N HIS A 2 -22.90 -65.53 -18.31
CA HIS A 2 -23.09 -64.20 -18.92
C HIS A 2 -22.06 -63.24 -18.33
N PHE A 3 -21.26 -62.59 -19.17
CA PHE A 3 -20.31 -61.54 -18.77
C PHE A 3 -21.02 -60.19 -18.73
N PRO A 4 -20.72 -59.32 -17.76
CA PRO A 4 -20.74 -57.89 -18.00
C PRO A 4 -19.33 -57.31 -17.83
N ALA A 5 -18.79 -56.79 -18.93
CA ALA A 5 -17.62 -55.93 -18.92
C ALA A 5 -18.01 -54.59 -18.27
N ILE A 6 -17.39 -54.26 -17.15
CA ILE A 6 -17.55 -52.98 -16.47
C ILE A 6 -16.67 -51.96 -17.20
N LEU A 7 -17.29 -51.08 -18.00
CA LEU A 7 -16.66 -49.89 -18.55
C LEU A 7 -16.42 -48.88 -17.41
N ALA A 8 -15.19 -48.80 -16.92
CA ALA A 8 -14.77 -47.74 -16.01
C ALA A 8 -14.51 -46.46 -16.81
N GLY A 9 -15.51 -45.58 -16.88
CA GLY A 9 -15.36 -44.23 -17.42
C GLY A 9 -14.63 -43.33 -16.41
N LEU A 10 -13.34 -43.06 -16.64
CA LEU A 10 -12.61 -42.03 -15.90
C LEU A 10 -13.03 -40.65 -16.45
N ALA A 11 -13.89 -39.95 -15.70
CA ALA A 11 -14.18 -38.55 -15.93
C ALA A 11 -12.95 -37.71 -15.57
N ALA A 12 -12.31 -37.12 -16.57
CA ALA A 12 -11.25 -36.14 -16.37
C ALA A 12 -11.87 -34.82 -15.90
N PHE A 13 -11.76 -34.50 -14.61
CA PHE A 13 -12.12 -33.19 -14.09
C PHE A 13 -11.03 -32.18 -14.48
N SER A 14 -11.30 -31.41 -15.54
CA SER A 14 -10.45 -30.29 -15.93
C SER A 14 -10.73 -29.13 -14.97
N THR A 15 -9.82 -28.89 -14.02
CA THR A 15 -9.89 -27.71 -13.14
C THR A 15 -9.34 -26.52 -13.90
N THR A 16 -10.22 -25.73 -14.50
CA THR A 16 -9.82 -24.44 -15.05
C THR A 16 -9.48 -23.49 -13.90
N VAL A 17 -8.20 -23.22 -13.69
CA VAL A 17 -7.76 -22.15 -12.79
C VAL A 17 -8.09 -20.82 -13.46
N THR A 18 -9.24 -20.23 -13.11
CA THR A 18 -9.54 -18.87 -13.51
C THR A 18 -8.62 -17.94 -12.74
N ALA A 19 -7.56 -17.45 -13.39
CA ALA A 19 -6.74 -16.39 -12.83
C ALA A 19 -7.64 -15.18 -12.53
N ALA A 20 -7.69 -14.76 -11.27
CA ALA A 20 -8.41 -13.56 -10.89
C ALA A 20 -7.84 -12.37 -11.70
N PRO A 21 -8.69 -11.49 -12.26
CA PRO A 21 -8.22 -10.36 -13.04
C PRO A 21 -7.30 -9.50 -12.18
N ALA A 22 -6.11 -9.18 -12.70
CA ALA A 22 -5.19 -8.26 -12.06
C ALA A 22 -5.86 -6.89 -11.94
N GLU A 23 -6.13 -6.46 -10.71
CA GLU A 23 -6.70 -5.16 -10.39
C GLU A 23 -5.73 -4.08 -10.91
N LYS A 24 -6.19 -3.19 -11.79
CA LYS A 24 -5.34 -2.10 -12.31
C LYS A 24 -4.94 -1.16 -11.16
N PRO A 25 -3.68 -0.69 -11.09
CA PRO A 25 -3.26 0.25 -10.06
C PRO A 25 -4.13 1.51 -10.06
N HIS A 26 -4.77 1.80 -8.93
CA HIS A 26 -5.55 3.01 -8.71
C HIS A 26 -4.73 3.99 -7.86
N HIS A 27 -4.50 5.19 -8.38
CA HIS A 27 -3.75 6.24 -7.69
C HIS A 27 -4.74 7.20 -7.03
N SER A 28 -4.67 7.32 -5.70
CA SER A 28 -5.48 8.28 -4.94
C SER A 28 -4.56 9.31 -4.30
N PRO A 29 -4.63 10.59 -4.67
CA PRO A 29 -3.76 11.61 -4.11
C PRO A 29 -4.06 11.82 -2.63
N LEU A 30 -3.00 11.91 -1.82
CA LEU A 30 -3.08 12.17 -0.39
C LEU A 30 -2.16 13.35 -0.05
N ASN A 31 -2.74 14.42 0.49
CA ASN A 31 -1.97 15.50 1.09
C ASN A 31 -1.74 15.20 2.57
N VAL A 32 -0.47 15.07 2.98
CA VAL A 32 -0.07 14.84 4.38
C VAL A 32 0.72 16.06 4.86
N PRO A 33 0.18 16.88 5.78
CA PRO A 33 0.95 17.94 6.41
C PRO A 33 2.12 17.36 7.19
N LEU A 34 3.31 17.97 7.07
CA LEU A 34 4.48 17.52 7.81
C LEU A 34 4.27 17.71 9.31
N GLY A 35 4.62 16.68 10.09
CA GLY A 35 4.46 16.68 11.55
C GLY A 35 3.05 16.35 12.05
N VAL A 36 2.07 16.12 11.17
CA VAL A 36 0.68 15.84 11.55
C VAL A 36 0.28 14.42 11.13
N LEU A 37 -0.22 13.63 12.09
CA LEU A 37 -0.82 12.33 11.81
C LEU A 37 -2.10 12.51 10.99
N THR A 38 -2.10 11.97 9.79
CA THR A 38 -3.19 12.08 8.82
C THR A 38 -3.80 10.71 8.58
N HIS A 39 -5.12 10.62 8.59
CA HIS A 39 -5.85 9.38 8.34
C HIS A 39 -6.70 9.52 7.08
N GLN A 40 -6.71 8.50 6.23
CA GLN A 40 -7.74 8.35 5.21
C GLN A 40 -8.51 7.06 5.42
N LYS A 41 -9.83 7.19 5.41
CA LYS A 41 -10.73 6.05 5.61
C LYS A 41 -10.84 5.24 4.31
N ASN A 42 -10.94 3.93 4.47
CA ASN A 42 -11.39 2.97 3.45
C ASN A 42 -10.53 2.84 2.18
N ASN A 43 -9.34 3.43 2.13
CA ASN A 43 -8.41 3.22 1.03
C ASN A 43 -7.46 2.08 1.35
N LYS A 44 -7.32 1.13 0.42
CA LYS A 44 -6.28 0.12 0.48
C LYS A 44 -5.09 0.59 -0.34
N LEU A 45 -3.89 0.34 0.16
CA LEU A 45 -2.66 0.61 -0.57
C LEU A 45 -1.69 -0.56 -0.49
N THR A 46 -0.84 -0.63 -1.50
CA THR A 46 0.37 -1.45 -1.57
C THR A 46 1.63 -0.60 -1.56
N GLU A 47 1.52 0.67 -1.95
CA GLU A 47 2.64 1.58 -2.15
C GLU A 47 2.23 3.03 -1.87
N LEU A 48 3.19 3.84 -1.41
CA LEU A 48 3.09 5.29 -1.31
C LEU A 48 4.15 5.92 -2.21
N GLU A 49 3.69 6.63 -3.23
CA GLU A 49 4.54 7.42 -4.11
C GLU A 49 4.59 8.88 -3.63
N PHE A 50 5.81 9.42 -3.56
CA PHE A 50 6.05 10.80 -3.16
C PHE A 50 6.06 11.69 -4.40
N VAL A 51 4.92 12.32 -4.68
CA VAL A 51 4.74 13.10 -5.93
C VAL A 51 5.32 14.51 -5.82
N ASN A 52 5.06 15.22 -4.72
CA ASN A 52 5.50 16.61 -4.56
C ASN A 52 5.53 17.01 -3.07
N VAL A 53 6.38 17.97 -2.71
CA VAL A 53 6.42 18.66 -1.42
C VAL A 53 6.41 20.15 -1.69
N TYR A 54 5.44 20.84 -1.13
CA TYR A 54 5.23 22.27 -1.34
C TYR A 54 4.90 22.97 -0.02
N SER A 55 5.16 24.27 0.03
CA SER A 55 4.76 25.14 1.13
C SER A 55 3.51 25.90 0.75
N ILE A 56 2.53 25.95 1.65
CA ILE A 56 1.35 26.82 1.52
C ILE A 56 1.64 28.25 2.02
N VAL A 57 2.78 28.47 2.68
CA VAL A 57 3.17 29.77 3.24
C VAL A 57 4.07 30.50 2.25
N LYS A 58 3.66 31.72 1.87
CA LYS A 58 4.40 32.55 0.92
C LYS A 58 5.79 32.89 1.46
N GLY A 59 6.82 32.69 0.63
CA GLY A 59 8.21 32.99 0.97
C GLY A 59 8.91 31.93 1.84
N VAL A 60 8.23 30.83 2.16
CA VAL A 60 8.84 29.69 2.87
C VAL A 60 9.19 28.61 1.84
N GLU A 61 10.48 28.31 1.72
CA GLU A 61 10.94 27.21 0.88
C GLU A 61 10.57 25.86 1.51
N PRO A 62 9.96 24.94 0.75
CA PRO A 62 9.69 23.59 1.23
C PRO A 62 11.01 22.81 1.37
N PRO A 63 11.07 21.83 2.29
CA PRO A 63 12.16 20.87 2.32
C PRO A 63 12.23 20.08 1.02
N LYS A 64 13.43 19.58 0.69
CA LYS A 64 13.63 18.72 -0.47
C LYS A 64 12.93 17.37 -0.28
N MET A 65 12.49 16.76 -1.39
CA MET A 65 11.79 15.47 -1.38
C MET A 65 12.56 14.36 -0.67
N ASP A 66 13.87 14.28 -0.87
CA ASP A 66 14.79 13.31 -0.26
C ASP A 66 15.00 13.52 1.25
N GLN A 67 14.58 14.67 1.77
CA GLN A 67 14.58 14.98 3.20
C GLN A 67 13.30 14.53 3.89
N ILE A 68 12.27 14.08 3.16
CA ILE A 68 11.03 13.59 3.77
C ILE A 68 11.10 12.09 4.05
N ARG A 69 10.59 11.69 5.21
CA ARG A 69 10.24 10.30 5.50
C ARG A 69 8.82 10.23 6.00
N CYS A 70 8.06 9.21 5.59
CA CYS A 70 6.74 8.93 6.13
C CYS A 70 6.71 7.57 6.82
N GLN A 71 5.91 7.42 7.86
CA GLN A 71 5.67 6.13 8.52
C GLN A 71 4.18 5.95 8.75
N MET A 72 3.71 4.71 8.55
CA MET A 72 2.32 4.35 8.82
C MET A 72 2.16 3.79 10.23
N TYR A 73 1.02 4.06 10.86
CA TYR A 73 0.67 3.67 12.21
C TYR A 73 -0.75 3.13 12.29
N LYS A 74 -0.98 2.26 13.28
CA LYS A 74 -2.29 1.65 13.53
C LYS A 74 -3.23 2.58 14.29
N ASP A 75 -2.67 3.48 15.09
CA ASP A 75 -3.39 4.36 16.00
C ASP A 75 -3.15 5.84 15.70
N GLN A 76 -4.07 6.66 16.18
CA GLN A 76 -4.05 8.12 16.03
C GLN A 76 -2.97 8.82 16.86
N TYR A 77 -2.21 8.07 17.68
CA TYR A 77 -1.17 8.60 18.55
C TYR A 77 0.23 8.36 17.96
N GLY A 78 0.35 7.61 16.86
CA GLY A 78 1.63 7.30 16.24
C GLY A 78 2.51 6.39 17.09
N THR A 79 1.89 5.53 17.91
CA THR A 79 2.62 4.70 18.89
C THR A 79 2.92 3.29 18.35
N VAL A 80 2.08 2.76 17.48
CA VAL A 80 2.22 1.41 16.91
C VAL A 80 2.52 1.50 15.41
N PRO A 81 3.80 1.45 15.00
CA PRO A 81 4.17 1.50 13.59
C PRO A 81 3.76 0.24 12.83
N ILE A 82 3.25 0.41 11.62
CA ILE A 82 2.90 -0.68 10.68
C ILE A 82 4.02 -0.88 9.65
N THR A 83 4.70 0.20 9.28
CA THR A 83 5.79 0.18 8.29
C THR A 83 7.10 0.65 8.92
N LYS A 84 8.21 0.38 8.24
CA LYS A 84 9.42 1.18 8.40
C LYS A 84 9.22 2.57 7.78
N ASP A 85 10.23 3.43 7.91
CA ASP A 85 10.26 4.69 7.18
C ASP A 85 10.19 4.45 5.66
N LEU A 86 9.24 5.13 5.04
CA LEU A 86 9.01 5.21 3.61
C LEU A 86 9.67 6.48 3.09
N THR A 87 10.31 6.37 1.94
CA THR A 87 11.05 7.46 1.27
C THR A 87 10.74 7.44 -0.23
N THR A 88 11.25 8.43 -0.95
CA THR A 88 11.20 8.47 -2.43
C THR A 88 11.82 7.22 -3.08
N GLU A 89 12.78 6.58 -2.42
CA GLU A 89 13.46 5.37 -2.91
C GLU A 89 12.77 4.06 -2.46
N ASN A 90 11.97 4.12 -1.39
CA ASN A 90 11.33 2.96 -0.78
C ASN A 90 9.90 3.30 -0.36
N GLY A 91 9.00 3.35 -1.35
CA GLY A 91 7.58 3.61 -1.17
C GLY A 91 6.73 2.36 -0.93
N VAL A 92 7.28 1.16 -1.14
CA VAL A 92 6.52 -0.10 -1.05
C VAL A 92 6.10 -0.38 0.39
N VAL A 93 4.80 -0.38 0.62
CA VAL A 93 4.19 -0.60 1.93
C VAL A 93 3.96 -2.08 2.19
N SER A 94 3.39 -2.79 1.23
CA SER A 94 3.07 -4.21 1.35
C SER A 94 2.82 -4.84 -0.02
N LYS A 95 3.21 -6.11 -0.17
CA LYS A 95 2.89 -6.92 -1.37
C LYS A 95 1.40 -7.24 -1.50
N LYS A 96 0.64 -7.11 -0.41
CA LYS A 96 -0.82 -7.29 -0.37
C LYS A 96 -1.49 -5.98 0.04
N PRO A 97 -2.63 -5.60 -0.56
CA PRO A 97 -3.33 -4.38 -0.18
C PRO A 97 -3.67 -4.38 1.31
N ILE A 98 -3.23 -3.35 2.03
CA ILE A 98 -3.59 -3.09 3.43
C ILE A 98 -4.39 -1.80 3.52
N TYR A 99 -5.26 -1.67 4.52
CA TYR A 99 -5.94 -0.39 4.75
C TYR A 99 -4.93 0.68 5.16
N LEU A 100 -5.07 1.86 4.56
CA LEU A 100 -4.36 3.04 5.01
C LEU A 100 -4.83 3.34 6.43
N GLY A 101 -3.93 3.18 7.38
CA GLY A 101 -4.11 3.64 8.76
C GLY A 101 -3.78 5.12 8.86
N TRP A 102 -3.01 5.47 9.90
CA TRP A 102 -2.49 6.81 10.09
C TRP A 102 -1.13 6.96 9.43
N VAL A 103 -0.89 8.05 8.73
CA VAL A 103 0.37 8.38 8.07
C VAL A 103 0.94 9.63 8.71
N LEU A 104 2.23 9.61 9.05
CA LEU A 104 2.94 10.79 9.53
C LEU A 104 4.21 10.96 8.71
N CYS A 105 4.29 12.11 8.04
CA CYS A 105 5.47 12.53 7.28
C CYS A 105 6.27 13.55 8.09
N ARG A 106 7.59 13.39 8.14
CA ARG A 106 8.52 14.24 8.90
C ARG A 106 9.72 14.58 8.05
N VAL A 107 10.38 15.68 8.37
CA VAL A 107 11.70 16.00 7.82
C VAL A 107 12.74 15.15 8.56
N LYS A 108 13.70 14.58 7.82
CA LYS A 108 14.87 13.91 8.40
C LYS A 108 15.53 14.88 9.38
N ALA A 109 15.64 14.48 10.65
CA ALA A 109 16.52 15.16 11.58
C ALA A 109 17.94 15.05 11.01
N GLN A 110 18.57 16.19 10.73
CA GLN A 110 20.00 16.25 10.45
C GLN A 110 20.70 15.72 11.71
N LYS A 111 21.56 14.72 11.55
CA LYS A 111 22.47 14.29 12.62
C LYS A 111 23.63 15.26 12.73
#